data_AF-C1FQY8-F1
#
_entry.id   AF-C1FQY8-F1
#
_cell.length_a   1.000
_cell.length_b   1.000
_cell.length_c   1.000
_cell.angle_alpha   90.00
_cell.angle_beta   90.00
_cell.angle_gamma   90.00
#
_symmetry.space_group_name_H-M   'P 1'
#
loop_
_entity.id
_entity.type
_entity.pdbx_description
1 polymer ?
#
loop_
_entity_poly.entity_id
_entity_poly.type
_entity_poly.pdbx_seq_one_letter_code
_entity_poly.pdbx_strand_id
1 'polypeptide(L)'
;MKFDELYDIAKNALNPRKISKNSYAGSVAAAILSESGKVYTGVCIDTPCSMGFCAEHAAIAAMITAGENRITKVVAVYEDGTIIPPCGRCREFI
;
A
#
# COMPACT_ATOMS: atom_id res chain seq x y z
N MET A 1 -6.25 -14.63 8.94
CA MET A 1 -5.01 -14.38 8.19
C MET A 1 -3.87 -14.01 9.13
N LYS A 2 -2.73 -14.70 9.01
CA LYS A 2 -1.48 -14.41 9.72
C LYS A 2 -0.78 -13.21 9.09
N PHE A 3 0.14 -12.60 9.84
CA PHE A 3 0.86 -11.41 9.36
C PHE A 3 1.83 -11.76 8.22
N ASP A 4 2.43 -12.95 8.25
CA ASP A 4 3.30 -13.46 7.19
C ASP A 4 2.59 -13.56 5.83
N GLU A 5 1.35 -14.07 5.82
CA GLU A 5 0.56 -14.16 4.59
C GLU A 5 0.23 -12.77 4.02
N LEU A 6 -0.05 -11.79 4.89
CA LEU A 6 -0.33 -10.42 4.48
C LEU A 6 0.95 -9.74 3.94
N TYR A 7 2.09 -10.02 4.56
CA TYR A 7 3.41 -9.59 4.10
C TYR A 7 3.71 -10.15 2.70
N ASP A 8 3.50 -11.45 2.48
CA ASP A 8 3.74 -12.08 1.18
C ASP A 8 2.86 -11.47 0.09
N ILE A 9 1.59 -11.15 0.39
CA ILE A 9 0.72 -10.46 -0.55
C ILE A 9 1.23 -9.06 -0.89
N ALA A 10 1.63 -8.28 0.12
CA ALA A 10 2.22 -6.96 -0.12
C ALA A 10 3.50 -7.07 -0.95
N LYS A 11 4.39 -8.00 -0.60
CA LYS A 11 5.64 -8.23 -1.32
C LYS A 11 5.42 -8.61 -2.78
N ASN A 12 4.43 -9.47 -3.06
CA ASN A 12 4.08 -9.86 -4.43
C ASN A 12 3.46 -8.72 -5.24
N ALA A 13 2.89 -7.70 -4.59
CA ALA A 13 2.37 -6.52 -5.27
C ALA A 13 3.47 -5.49 -5.64
N LEU A 14 4.71 -5.66 -5.16
CA LEU A 14 5.84 -4.83 -5.57
C LEU A 14 6.09 -4.96 -7.07
N ASN A 15 6.24 -3.82 -7.73
CA ASN A 15 6.59 -3.77 -9.15
C ASN A 15 7.32 -2.44 -9.45
N PRO A 16 8.54 -2.28 -8.92
CA PRO A 16 9.32 -1.06 -9.04
C PRO A 16 9.59 -0.74 -10.51
N ARG A 17 9.08 0.41 -10.98
CA ARG A 17 9.29 0.85 -12.36
C ARG A 17 9.12 2.36 -12.53
N LYS A 18 9.83 2.88 -13.52
CA LYS A 18 9.65 4.26 -14.00
C LYS A 18 8.41 4.34 -14.90
N ILE A 19 7.44 5.17 -14.53
CA ILE A 19 6.18 5.32 -15.29
C ILE A 19 6.16 6.54 -16.21
N SER A 20 7.03 7.53 -15.95
CA SER A 20 7.18 8.73 -16.80
C SER A 20 8.62 9.25 -16.71
N LYS A 21 8.96 10.32 -17.46
CA LYS A 21 10.27 10.97 -17.38
C LYS A 21 10.69 11.30 -15.95
N ASN A 22 9.74 11.71 -15.11
CA ASN A 22 9.96 12.22 -13.76
C ASN A 22 9.22 11.44 -12.67
N SER A 23 8.52 10.36 -13.00
CA SER A 23 7.67 9.63 -12.05
C SER A 23 8.07 8.17 -11.93
N TYR A 24 7.96 7.64 -10.72
CA TYR A 24 8.30 6.28 -10.34
C TYR A 24 7.16 5.65 -9.55
N ALA A 25 6.97 4.34 -9.66
CA ALA A 25 5.92 3.64 -8.93
C ALA A 25 6.37 2.27 -8.48
N GLY A 26 5.74 1.74 -7.43
CA GLY A 26 5.92 0.36 -7.02
C GLY A 26 7.17 0.03 -6.21
N SER A 27 7.91 1.03 -5.70
CA SER A 27 8.99 0.82 -4.70
C SER A 27 8.45 0.37 -3.35
N VAL A 28 7.23 0.78 -3.00
CA VAL A 28 6.53 0.38 -1.77
C VAL A 28 5.21 -0.25 -2.18
N ALA A 29 4.87 -1.36 -1.57
CA ALA A 29 3.57 -1.97 -1.65
C ALA A 29 2.94 -2.08 -0.25
N ALA A 30 1.62 -2.04 -0.19
CA ALA A 30 0.87 -2.22 1.04
C ALA A 30 -0.25 -3.23 0.83
N ALA A 31 -0.55 -3.98 1.89
CA ALA A 31 -1.70 -4.87 1.95
C ALA A 31 -2.53 -4.57 3.21
N ILE A 32 -3.84 -4.48 3.02
CA ILE A 32 -4.82 -4.13 4.04
C ILE A 32 -5.84 -5.27 4.14
N LEU A 33 -6.07 -5.75 5.37
CA LEU A 33 -7.09 -6.73 5.67
C LEU A 33 -8.33 -6.02 6.20
N SER A 34 -9.47 -6.14 5.51
CA SER A 34 -10.77 -5.64 5.98
C SER A 34 -11.37 -6.52 7.08
N GLU A 35 -12.32 -5.98 7.84
CA GLU A 35 -13.11 -6.74 8.83
C GLU A 35 -13.84 -7.94 8.20
N SER A 36 -14.28 -7.81 6.94
CA SER A 36 -14.91 -8.90 6.18
C SER A 36 -13.93 -9.99 5.72
N GLY A 37 -12.63 -9.83 6.01
CA GLY A 37 -11.58 -10.80 5.66
C GLY A 37 -11.05 -10.67 4.23
N LYS A 38 -11.41 -9.62 3.49
CA LYS A 38 -10.86 -9.34 2.16
C LYS A 38 -9.54 -8.61 2.28
N VAL A 39 -8.65 -8.83 1.30
CA VAL A 39 -7.34 -8.16 1.24
C VAL A 39 -7.32 -7.19 0.07
N TYR A 40 -6.88 -5.97 0.35
CA TYR A 40 -6.72 -4.90 -0.62
C TYR A 40 -5.26 -4.50 -0.70
N THR A 41 -4.74 -4.42 -1.91
CA THR A 41 -3.34 -4.07 -2.15
C THR A 41 -3.22 -2.73 -2.85
N GLY A 42 -2.13 -2.04 -2.58
CA GLY A 42 -1.78 -0.78 -3.23
C GLY A 42 -0.28 -0.65 -3.39
N VAL A 43 0.14 0.22 -4.30
CA VAL A 43 1.56 0.57 -4.52
C VAL A 43 1.75 2.08 -4.45
N CYS A 44 2.94 2.52 -4.08
CA CYS A 44 3.27 3.95 -4.11
C CYS A 44 3.37 4.45 -5.55
N ILE A 45 3.07 5.73 -5.71
CA ILE A 45 3.32 6.48 -6.93
C ILE A 45 4.02 7.79 -6.53
N ASP A 46 5.27 7.89 -6.91
CA ASP A 46 6.11 9.08 -6.74
C ASP A 46 6.05 9.92 -8.00
N THR A 47 5.58 11.16 -7.86
CA THR A 47 5.50 12.13 -8.96
C THR A 47 6.28 13.38 -8.60
N PRO A 48 6.78 14.13 -9.60
CA PRO A 48 7.24 15.48 -9.33
C PRO A 48 6.02 16.30 -8.89
N CYS A 49 6.16 17.07 -7.82
CA CYS A 49 5.09 17.77 -7.08
C CYS A 49 4.41 16.90 -6.00
N SER A 50 3.75 17.54 -5.04
CA SER A 50 3.13 16.92 -3.86
C SER A 50 1.90 16.04 -4.15
N MET A 51 1.72 15.58 -5.39
CA MET A 51 0.62 14.71 -5.84
C MET A 51 0.93 13.22 -5.69
N GLY A 52 2.18 12.85 -5.41
CA GLY A 52 2.53 11.46 -5.11
C GLY A 52 1.83 10.97 -3.84
N PHE A 53 1.64 9.66 -3.75
CA PHE A 53 1.00 9.01 -2.60
C PHE A 53 1.62 7.68 -2.26
N CYS A 54 1.56 7.35 -0.97
CA CYS A 54 2.11 6.12 -0.43
C CYS A 54 1.20 4.92 -0.76
N ALA A 55 1.75 3.72 -0.63
CA ALA A 55 1.05 2.48 -0.97
C ALA A 55 -0.21 2.25 -0.12
N GLU A 56 -0.20 2.69 1.13
CA GLU A 56 -1.32 2.58 2.07
C GLU A 56 -2.52 3.40 1.58
N HIS A 57 -2.29 4.62 1.08
CA HIS A 57 -3.36 5.45 0.52
C HIS A 57 -4.04 4.75 -0.67
N ALA A 58 -3.24 4.12 -1.53
CA ALA A 58 -3.76 3.37 -2.68
C ALA A 58 -4.57 2.15 -2.25
N ALA A 59 -4.08 1.40 -1.26
CA ALA A 59 -4.76 0.23 -0.72
C ALA A 59 -6.10 0.61 -0.04
N ILE A 60 -6.13 1.72 0.72
CA ILE A 60 -7.35 2.23 1.35
C ILE A 60 -8.34 2.70 0.28
N ALA A 61 -7.88 3.44 -0.74
CA ALA A 61 -8.75 3.86 -1.82
C ALA A 61 -9.40 2.65 -2.54
N ALA A 62 -8.65 1.57 -2.75
CA ALA A 62 -9.19 0.33 -3.31
C ALA A 62 -10.23 -0.33 -2.37
N MET A 63 -9.95 -0.39 -1.06
CA MET A 63 -10.89 -0.91 -0.06
C MET A 63 -12.21 -0.12 -0.03
N ILE A 64 -12.12 1.22 0.01
CA ILE A 64 -13.28 2.11 0.02
C ILE A 64 -14.08 1.99 -1.28
N THR A 65 -13.41 1.88 -2.43
CA THR A 65 -14.07 1.66 -3.74
C THR A 65 -14.85 0.34 -3.75
N ALA A 66 -14.39 -0.66 -3.00
CA ALA A 66 -15.09 -1.94 -2.85
C ALA A 66 -16.21 -1.92 -1.79
N GLY A 67 -16.50 -0.76 -1.18
CA GLY A 67 -17.57 -0.57 -0.20
C GLY A 67 -17.20 -0.93 1.23
N GLU A 68 -15.91 -1.14 1.53
CA GLU A 68 -15.44 -1.48 2.88
C GLU A 68 -14.75 -0.29 3.54
N ASN A 69 -14.92 -0.16 4.86
CA ASN A 69 -14.46 1.01 5.61
C ASN A 69 -13.78 0.66 6.95
N ARG A 70 -13.57 -0.63 7.26
CA ARG A 70 -12.97 -1.09 8.51
C ARG A 70 -11.74 -1.93 8.25
N ILE A 71 -10.61 -1.46 8.78
CA ILE A 71 -9.30 -2.09 8.65
C ILE A 71 -9.00 -2.88 9.92
N THR A 72 -8.60 -4.14 9.77
CA THR A 72 -8.14 -4.98 10.88
C THR A 72 -6.62 -5.01 10.98
N LYS A 73 -5.93 -5.07 9.84
CA LYS A 73 -4.46 -5.11 9.76
C LYS A 73 -3.98 -4.39 8.51
N VAL A 74 -2.79 -3.81 8.60
CA VAL A 74 -2.07 -3.19 7.48
C VAL A 74 -0.60 -3.56 7.56
N VAL A 75 0.03 -3.76 6.41
CA VAL A 75 1.48 -3.90 6.27
C VAL A 75 1.95 -3.12 5.07
N ALA A 76 3.09 -2.44 5.18
CA ALA A 76 3.78 -1.78 4.08
C ALA A 76 5.19 -2.37 3.95
N VAL A 77 5.58 -2.67 2.71
CA VAL A 77 6.81 -3.38 2.37
C VAL A 77 7.55 -2.58 1.30
N TYR A 78 8.83 -2.34 1.52
CA TYR A 78 9.72 -1.71 0.55
C TYR A 78 10.25 -2.73 -0.47
N GLU A 79 10.80 -2.28 -1.60
CA GLU A 79 11.29 -3.14 -2.69
C GLU A 79 12.35 -4.16 -2.25
N ASP A 80 13.13 -3.85 -1.22
CA ASP A 80 14.10 -4.76 -0.59
C ASP A 80 13.46 -5.83 0.32
N GLY A 81 12.13 -5.81 0.48
CA GLY A 81 11.37 -6.71 1.34
C GLY A 81 11.34 -6.29 2.81
N THR A 82 11.92 -5.13 3.14
CA THR A 82 11.87 -4.56 4.50
C THR A 82 10.47 -4.02 4.82
N ILE A 83 9.97 -4.33 6.02
CA ILE A 83 8.70 -3.78 6.52
C ILE A 83 8.95 -2.35 7.00
N ILE A 84 8.18 -1.40 6.48
CA ILE A 84 8.32 0.01 6.83
C ILE A 84 7.10 0.50 7.61
N PRO A 85 7.30 1.38 8.61
CA PRO A 85 6.18 1.99 9.30
C PRO A 85 5.48 3.01 8.38
N PRO A 86 4.15 3.18 8.50
CA PRO A 86 3.42 4.16 7.71
C PRO A 86 3.87 5.58 8.06
N CYS A 87 3.92 6.44 7.04
CA CYS A 87 4.25 7.85 7.22
C CYS A 87 3.13 8.59 7.98
N GLY A 88 3.41 9.79 8.49
CA GLY A 88 2.44 10.56 9.29
C GLY A 88 1.11 10.80 8.57
N ARG A 89 1.15 11.10 7.25
CA ARG A 89 -0.07 11.27 6.45
C ARG A 89 -0.88 9.98 6.34
N CYS A 90 -0.22 8.83 6.15
CA CYS A 90 -0.90 7.54 6.09
C CYS A 90 -1.53 7.16 7.43
N ARG A 91 -0.88 7.50 8.55
CA ARG A 91 -1.43 7.22 9.89
C ARG A 91 -2.72 7.98 10.18
N GLU A 92 -2.83 9.21 9.71
CA GLU A 92 -4.08 9.99 9.82
C GLU A 92 -5.17 9.48 8.85
N PHE A 93 -4.78 8.71 7.84
CA PHE A 93 -5.68 8.22 6.78
C PHE A 93 -6.23 6.81 7.04
N ILE A 94 -5.55 6.02 7.88
CA ILE A 94 -5.94 4.67 8.35
C ILE A 94 -6.95 4.80 9.49
#